data_AF-A0A9P7YNT4-F1
#
_entry.id   AF-A0A9P7YNT4-F1
#
_cell.length_a   1.000
_cell.length_b   1.000
_cell.length_c   1.000
_cell.angle_alpha   90.00
_cell.angle_beta   90.00
_cell.angle_gamma   90.00
#
_symmetry.space_group_name_H-M   'P 1'
#
loop_
_entity.id
_entity.type
_entity.pdbx_description
1 polymer ?
#
loop_
_entity_poly.entity_id
_entity_poly.type
_entity_poly.pdbx_seq_one_letter_code
_entity_poly.pdbx_strand_id
1 'polypeptide(L)'
;MAAKTATTTTAMSKEDAKHLDLNGNVFELPTFTMKEIHDAIPAHCFKPSIPRSMAYVVRDYCYWAVLVYAAVTYIPQLPSPYLRFLGWSAYGFAAGCVFTGIWILAHECGHGAFSKNKMLNYTMGLIMHSFLLVPFHSWRLSHSQHHKATGNLDRDTAFVPHKRQDWLESNFGRKARENMVEFAELAEDSPIAALWHDFVHQLLGWPGYLLFNLTGQKYDGAKGMKVSHFYFGEDSVFYKKNELPLIILSDIGVAVMCGLLYIAGQTFGSFNVIMLWGVPWLWVNNWIVAITFLQHTDGSMPHYDNSTWNFARGATATIDRDLGFLDWHLFHDIIGTHVCHHLISTIPFYHAGEASIHIKRVMGPHYKADLETPFWTAFFKNQRACKFVEETEGQEGTGVYMFRNLFNREGESQPQNLAGIDRSAKGKVVDVTEGLKAATATATAMSMASARHQDARRRLSQSAQLSAKLPLLAEP
;
A
#
# COMPACT_ATOMS: atom_id res chain seq x y z
N MET A 1 35.66 54.22 -5.29
CA MET A 1 34.24 53.88 -5.06
C MET A 1 34.11 52.36 -5.09
N ALA A 2 34.04 51.71 -3.93
CA ALA A 2 33.81 50.27 -3.84
C ALA A 2 32.49 50.07 -3.08
N ALA A 3 31.44 49.72 -3.82
CA ALA A 3 30.13 49.41 -3.26
C ALA A 3 30.17 48.01 -2.65
N LYS A 4 29.96 47.93 -1.33
CA LYS A 4 29.69 46.67 -0.62
C LYS A 4 28.27 46.25 -0.96
N THR A 5 28.12 45.16 -1.72
CA THR A 5 26.84 44.48 -1.92
C THR A 5 26.54 43.67 -0.66
N ALA A 6 25.56 44.11 0.12
CA ALA A 6 25.04 43.37 1.26
C ALA A 6 24.12 42.26 0.74
N THR A 7 24.51 41.01 0.96
CA THR A 7 23.66 39.84 0.72
C THR A 7 22.75 39.69 1.93
N THR A 8 21.48 40.07 1.78
CA THR A 8 20.46 39.82 2.81
C THR A 8 19.99 38.38 2.66
N THR A 9 20.61 37.45 3.39
CA THR A 9 20.05 36.12 3.65
C THR A 9 18.94 36.29 4.68
N THR A 10 17.70 36.38 4.23
CA THR A 10 16.53 36.28 5.13
C THR A 10 16.45 34.84 5.62
N ALA A 11 17.07 34.57 6.76
CA ALA A 11 16.74 33.39 7.56
C ALA A 11 15.28 33.55 7.99
N MET A 12 14.41 32.63 7.57
CA MET A 12 13.04 32.58 8.07
C MET A 12 13.07 32.42 9.60
N SER A 13 12.37 33.31 10.31
CA SER A 13 12.19 33.23 11.75
C SER A 13 11.44 31.96 12.13
N LYS A 14 11.87 31.30 13.22
CA LYS A 14 11.26 30.09 13.80
C LYS A 14 9.78 30.23 14.20
N GLU A 15 9.20 31.45 14.15
CA GLU A 15 7.81 31.72 14.53
C GLU A 15 6.78 31.52 13.38
N ASP A 16 7.22 31.30 12.14
CA ASP A 16 6.33 31.13 10.96
C ASP A 16 6.34 29.73 10.34
N ALA A 17 7.07 28.78 10.91
CA ALA A 17 7.19 27.44 10.34
C ALA A 17 5.87 26.66 10.52
N LYS A 18 5.25 26.31 9.39
CA LYS A 18 3.99 25.57 9.30
C LYS A 18 4.27 24.18 8.74
N HIS A 19 3.48 23.17 9.12
CA HIS A 19 3.52 21.88 8.44
C HIS A 19 3.05 22.07 7.00
N LEU A 20 3.82 21.57 6.03
CA LEU A 20 3.46 21.61 4.63
C LEU A 20 3.20 20.19 4.12
N ASP A 21 2.07 20.00 3.46
CA ASP A 21 1.78 18.79 2.71
C ASP A 21 2.69 18.67 1.47
N LEU A 22 2.63 17.56 0.74
CA LEU A 22 3.45 17.36 -0.45
C LEU A 22 3.18 18.39 -1.55
N ASN A 23 1.99 18.98 -1.59
CA ASN A 23 1.56 19.93 -2.61
C ASN A 23 1.86 21.40 -2.21
N GLY A 24 2.55 21.62 -1.09
CA GLY A 24 2.88 22.97 -0.58
C GLY A 24 1.77 23.64 0.22
N ASN A 25 0.68 22.95 0.52
CA ASN A 25 -0.39 23.51 1.34
C ASN A 25 -0.07 23.42 2.83
N VAL A 26 -0.49 24.43 3.58
CA VAL A 26 -0.42 24.41 5.04
C VAL A 26 -1.33 23.31 5.59
N PHE A 27 -0.78 22.47 6.45
CA PHE A 27 -1.52 21.50 7.22
C PHE A 27 -1.62 21.94 8.68
N GLU A 28 -2.82 21.86 9.22
CA GLU A 28 -3.12 22.11 10.62
C GLU A 28 -3.61 20.83 11.28
N LEU A 29 -3.21 20.63 12.53
CA LEU A 29 -3.62 19.47 13.31
C LEU A 29 -5.14 19.54 13.61
N PRO A 30 -5.90 18.47 13.31
CA PRO A 30 -7.30 18.38 13.71
C PRO A 30 -7.48 18.56 15.22
N THR A 31 -8.48 19.38 15.60
CA THR A 31 -8.83 19.69 17.00
C THR A 31 -10.20 19.14 17.43
N PHE A 32 -11.02 18.66 16.48
CA PHE A 32 -12.30 18.03 16.80
C PHE A 32 -12.13 16.69 17.53
N THR A 33 -13.17 16.32 18.27
CA THR A 33 -13.25 15.10 19.05
C THR A 33 -14.12 14.05 18.36
N MET A 34 -13.88 12.76 18.68
CA MET A 34 -14.78 11.70 18.20
C MET A 34 -16.22 11.85 18.70
N LYS A 35 -16.42 12.53 19.83
CA LYS A 35 -17.75 12.80 20.37
C LYS A 35 -18.52 13.76 19.46
N GLU A 36 -17.89 14.84 19.00
CA GLU A 36 -18.52 15.78 18.07
C GLU A 36 -18.87 15.11 16.74
N ILE A 37 -17.99 14.25 16.23
CA ILE A 37 -18.25 13.44 15.03
C ILE A 37 -19.47 12.54 15.23
N HIS A 38 -19.50 11.78 16.33
CA HIS A 38 -20.58 10.84 16.62
C HIS A 38 -21.92 11.56 16.85
N ASP A 39 -21.93 12.66 17.60
CA ASP A 39 -23.14 13.42 17.95
C ASP A 39 -23.77 14.11 16.71
N ALA A 40 -22.99 14.37 15.66
CA ALA A 40 -23.48 14.98 14.43
C ALA A 40 -24.26 14.01 13.53
N ILE A 41 -24.07 12.69 13.68
CA ILE A 41 -24.61 11.67 12.78
C ILE A 41 -26.01 11.23 13.24
N PRO A 42 -27.00 11.13 12.33
CA PRO A 42 -28.33 10.64 12.67
C PRO A 42 -28.33 9.23 13.26
N ALA A 43 -29.12 9.01 14.32
CA ALA A 43 -29.14 7.76 15.07
C ALA A 43 -29.55 6.52 14.23
N HIS A 44 -30.27 6.70 13.12
CA HIS A 44 -30.62 5.58 12.23
C HIS A 44 -29.43 5.09 11.39
N CYS A 45 -28.42 5.93 11.14
CA CYS A 45 -27.22 5.51 10.41
C CYS A 45 -26.47 4.39 11.13
N PHE A 46 -26.57 4.31 12.46
CA PHE A 46 -25.93 3.27 13.28
C PHE A 46 -26.72 1.95 13.39
N LYS A 47 -27.79 1.78 12.60
CA LYS A 47 -28.71 0.64 12.71
C LYS A 47 -28.61 -0.27 11.48
N PRO A 48 -27.84 -1.36 11.55
CA PRO A 48 -27.83 -2.35 10.47
C PRO A 48 -29.17 -3.08 10.35
N SER A 49 -29.53 -3.39 9.12
CA SER A 49 -30.70 -4.18 8.72
C SER A 49 -30.24 -5.51 8.12
N ILE A 50 -30.47 -6.61 8.83
CA ILE A 50 -30.12 -7.97 8.37
C ILE A 50 -30.73 -8.27 6.99
N PRO A 51 -32.03 -8.02 6.73
CA PRO A 51 -32.60 -8.28 5.41
C PRO A 51 -31.90 -7.49 4.30
N ARG A 52 -31.55 -6.22 4.55
CA ARG A 52 -30.84 -5.39 3.57
C ARG A 52 -29.43 -5.92 3.33
N SER A 53 -28.66 -6.18 4.37
CA SER A 53 -27.29 -6.71 4.25
C SER A 53 -27.27 -8.06 3.52
N MET A 54 -28.19 -8.98 3.85
CA MET A 54 -28.32 -10.26 3.16
C MET A 54 -28.79 -10.12 1.71
N ALA A 55 -29.65 -9.13 1.41
CA ALA A 55 -30.06 -8.87 0.03
C ALA A 55 -28.87 -8.47 -0.86
N TYR A 56 -27.89 -7.73 -0.33
CA TYR A 56 -26.65 -7.43 -1.06
C TYR A 56 -25.78 -8.67 -1.30
N VAL A 57 -25.68 -9.58 -0.32
CA VAL A 57 -25.00 -10.87 -0.53
C VAL A 57 -25.66 -11.65 -1.66
N VAL A 58 -26.99 -11.81 -1.62
CA VAL A 58 -27.74 -12.53 -2.67
C VAL A 58 -27.60 -11.85 -4.02
N ARG A 59 -27.65 -10.51 -4.06
CA ARG A 59 -27.46 -9.71 -5.28
C ARG A 59 -26.09 -9.99 -5.91
N ASP A 60 -25.01 -9.94 -5.14
CA ASP A 60 -23.66 -10.06 -5.67
C ASP A 60 -23.39 -11.48 -6.20
N TYR A 61 -23.82 -12.51 -5.47
CA TYR A 61 -23.74 -13.90 -5.98
C TYR A 61 -24.65 -14.12 -7.20
N CYS A 62 -25.81 -13.46 -7.27
CA CYS A 62 -26.69 -13.51 -8.45
C CYS A 62 -26.02 -12.85 -9.66
N TYR A 63 -25.40 -11.68 -9.49
CA TYR A 63 -24.63 -11.02 -10.56
C TYR A 63 -23.52 -11.92 -11.09
N TRP A 64 -22.74 -12.53 -10.19
CA TRP A 64 -21.71 -13.47 -10.62
C TRP A 64 -22.29 -14.67 -11.37
N ALA A 65 -23.37 -15.29 -10.88
CA ALA A 65 -24.01 -16.42 -11.54
C ALA A 65 -24.52 -16.06 -12.95
N VAL A 66 -25.12 -14.87 -13.12
CA VAL A 66 -25.56 -14.36 -14.42
C VAL A 66 -24.37 -14.11 -15.35
N LEU A 67 -23.28 -13.52 -14.85
CA LEU A 67 -22.07 -13.29 -15.63
C LEU A 67 -21.44 -14.62 -16.09
N VAL A 68 -21.36 -15.62 -15.20
CA VAL A 68 -20.86 -16.96 -15.54
C VAL A 68 -21.74 -17.58 -16.62
N TYR A 69 -23.06 -17.58 -16.44
CA TYR A 69 -24.00 -18.13 -17.41
C TYR A 69 -23.86 -17.47 -18.78
N ALA A 70 -23.80 -16.13 -18.82
CA ALA A 70 -23.62 -15.39 -20.05
C ALA A 70 -22.26 -15.70 -20.71
N ALA A 71 -21.19 -15.77 -19.92
CA ALA A 71 -19.85 -16.05 -20.40
C ALA A 71 -19.75 -17.44 -21.05
N VAL A 72 -20.20 -18.49 -20.35
CA VAL A 72 -20.11 -19.86 -20.85
C VAL A 72 -21.05 -20.13 -22.03
N THR A 73 -22.19 -19.43 -22.08
CA THR A 73 -23.19 -19.62 -23.13
C THR A 73 -22.79 -18.87 -24.40
N TYR A 74 -22.44 -17.59 -24.31
CA TYR A 74 -22.35 -16.70 -25.47
C TYR A 74 -20.93 -16.44 -25.97
N ILE A 75 -19.91 -16.39 -25.09
CA ILE A 75 -18.53 -16.10 -25.53
C ILE A 75 -18.03 -17.14 -26.55
N PRO A 76 -18.23 -18.46 -26.35
CA PRO A 76 -17.77 -19.46 -27.33
C PRO A 76 -18.43 -19.31 -28.71
N GLN A 77 -19.64 -18.74 -28.77
CA GLN A 77 -20.39 -18.53 -30.02
C GLN A 77 -19.82 -17.39 -30.87
N LEU A 78 -18.94 -16.55 -30.31
CA LEU A 78 -18.32 -15.45 -31.06
C LEU A 78 -17.48 -15.99 -32.21
N PRO A 79 -17.56 -15.38 -33.41
CA PRO A 79 -16.99 -15.96 -34.64
C PRO A 79 -15.46 -15.86 -34.72
N SER A 80 -14.85 -14.96 -33.96
CA SER A 80 -13.42 -14.67 -34.02
C SER A 80 -12.73 -14.94 -32.68
N PRO A 81 -11.51 -15.51 -32.67
CA PRO A 81 -10.73 -15.70 -31.44
C PRO A 81 -10.44 -14.38 -30.71
N TYR A 82 -10.29 -13.27 -31.43
CA TYR A 82 -10.09 -11.94 -30.83
C TYR A 82 -11.33 -11.46 -30.08
N LEU A 83 -12.53 -11.70 -30.63
CA LEU A 83 -13.79 -11.36 -29.94
C LEU A 83 -13.99 -12.25 -28.71
N ARG A 84 -13.61 -13.53 -28.77
CA ARG A 84 -13.62 -14.42 -27.61
C ARG A 84 -12.67 -13.94 -26.53
N PHE A 85 -11.46 -13.55 -26.90
CA PHE A 85 -10.49 -12.96 -25.98
C PHE A 85 -11.06 -11.73 -25.28
N LEU A 86 -11.59 -10.77 -26.05
CA LEU A 86 -12.24 -9.58 -25.48
C LEU A 86 -13.43 -9.93 -24.59
N GLY A 87 -14.25 -10.90 -24.97
CA GLY A 87 -15.37 -11.39 -24.16
C GLY A 87 -14.91 -11.97 -22.83
N TRP A 88 -13.85 -12.80 -22.83
CA TRP A 88 -13.27 -13.37 -21.61
C TRP A 88 -12.59 -12.31 -20.74
N SER A 89 -11.91 -11.32 -21.33
CA SER A 89 -11.34 -10.18 -20.60
C SER A 89 -12.44 -9.34 -19.94
N ALA A 90 -13.53 -9.05 -20.66
CA ALA A 90 -14.66 -8.31 -20.13
C ALA A 90 -15.37 -9.07 -19.00
N TYR A 91 -15.57 -10.38 -19.16
CA TYR A 91 -16.06 -11.25 -18.09
C TYR A 91 -15.14 -11.20 -16.87
N GLY A 92 -13.84 -11.41 -17.06
CA GLY A 92 -12.87 -11.45 -15.96
C GLY A 92 -12.88 -10.16 -15.14
N PHE A 93 -12.91 -9.01 -15.82
CA PHE A 93 -13.03 -7.71 -15.17
C PHE A 93 -14.36 -7.53 -14.43
N ALA A 94 -15.49 -7.81 -15.09
CA ALA A 94 -16.81 -7.62 -14.51
C ALA A 94 -17.06 -8.54 -13.30
N ALA A 95 -16.72 -9.82 -13.42
CA ALA A 95 -16.81 -10.78 -12.33
C ALA A 95 -15.81 -10.43 -11.21
N GLY A 96 -14.62 -9.94 -11.57
CA GLY A 96 -13.66 -9.41 -10.60
C GLY A 96 -14.24 -8.27 -9.76
N CYS A 97 -14.95 -7.32 -10.40
CA CYS A 97 -15.62 -6.24 -9.68
C CYS A 97 -16.72 -6.78 -8.73
N VAL A 98 -17.50 -7.77 -9.16
CA VAL A 98 -18.50 -8.41 -8.29
C VAL A 98 -17.82 -9.12 -7.10
N PHE A 99 -16.71 -9.81 -7.32
CA PHE A 99 -15.96 -10.44 -6.23
C PHE A 99 -15.38 -9.42 -5.24
N THR A 100 -14.93 -8.25 -5.72
CA THR A 100 -14.52 -7.15 -4.84
C THR A 100 -15.70 -6.70 -3.95
N GLY A 101 -16.90 -6.60 -4.50
CA GLY A 101 -18.12 -6.34 -3.72
C GLY A 101 -18.36 -7.39 -2.62
N ILE A 102 -18.22 -8.68 -2.94
CA ILE A 102 -18.32 -9.78 -1.96
C ILE A 102 -17.24 -9.64 -0.87
N TRP A 103 -16.01 -9.28 -1.25
CA TRP A 103 -14.93 -9.03 -0.30
C TRP A 103 -15.27 -7.91 0.68
N ILE A 104 -15.87 -6.82 0.17
CA ILE A 104 -16.27 -5.65 0.96
C ILE A 104 -17.41 -6.00 1.93
N LEU A 105 -18.38 -6.82 1.53
CA LEU A 105 -19.44 -7.32 2.43
C LEU A 105 -18.88 -8.17 3.58
N ALA A 106 -17.84 -8.97 3.31
CA ALA A 106 -17.13 -9.72 4.34
C ALA A 106 -16.30 -8.80 5.25
N HIS A 107 -15.74 -7.73 4.72
CA HIS A 107 -15.12 -6.67 5.50
C HIS A 107 -16.12 -5.97 6.44
N GLU A 108 -17.32 -5.63 5.97
CA GLU A 108 -18.40 -5.07 6.81
C GLU A 108 -18.80 -6.02 7.95
N CYS A 109 -18.72 -7.33 7.71
CA CYS A 109 -18.89 -8.35 8.75
C CYS A 109 -17.77 -8.28 9.81
N GLY A 110 -16.53 -8.03 9.40
CA GLY A 110 -15.38 -7.82 10.30
C GLY A 110 -15.57 -6.66 11.28
N HIS A 111 -16.20 -5.58 10.85
CA HIS A 111 -16.52 -4.41 11.70
C HIS A 111 -17.81 -4.56 12.50
N GLY A 112 -18.68 -5.48 12.11
CA GLY A 112 -20.02 -5.59 12.67
C GLY A 112 -21.01 -4.56 12.11
N ALA A 113 -20.66 -3.93 10.99
CA ALA A 113 -21.54 -3.05 10.22
C ALA A 113 -22.62 -3.85 9.44
N PHE A 114 -22.33 -5.11 9.13
CA PHE A 114 -23.27 -5.99 8.43
C PHE A 114 -24.52 -6.33 9.28
N SER A 115 -24.35 -6.57 10.59
CA SER A 115 -25.42 -6.90 11.54
C SER A 115 -24.97 -6.66 12.99
N LYS A 116 -25.92 -6.44 13.91
CA LYS A 116 -25.62 -6.44 15.36
C LYS A 116 -25.35 -7.83 15.93
N ASN A 117 -25.68 -8.91 15.20
CA ASN A 117 -25.40 -10.28 15.60
C ASN A 117 -23.98 -10.69 15.19
N LYS A 118 -23.09 -10.81 16.19
CA LYS A 118 -21.68 -11.19 15.98
C LYS A 118 -21.52 -12.56 15.31
N MET A 119 -22.34 -13.55 15.68
CA MET A 119 -22.25 -14.88 15.07
C MET A 119 -22.61 -14.85 13.60
N LEU A 120 -23.67 -14.10 13.24
CA LEU A 120 -24.04 -13.94 11.83
C LEU A 120 -22.90 -13.30 11.03
N ASN A 121 -22.31 -12.21 11.55
CA ASN A 121 -21.18 -11.57 10.90
C ASN A 121 -19.99 -12.53 10.73
N TYR A 122 -19.66 -13.29 11.78
CA TYR A 122 -18.54 -14.20 11.74
C TYR A 122 -18.75 -15.33 10.76
N THR A 123 -19.96 -15.90 10.70
CA THR A 123 -20.30 -16.94 9.73
C THR A 123 -20.28 -16.41 8.30
N MET A 124 -20.94 -15.28 8.04
CA MET A 124 -21.02 -14.71 6.67
C MET A 124 -19.66 -14.21 6.19
N GLY A 125 -18.91 -13.54 7.06
CA GLY A 125 -17.54 -13.11 6.78
C GLY A 125 -16.63 -14.29 6.47
N LEU A 126 -16.67 -15.35 7.28
CA LEU A 126 -15.88 -16.57 7.03
C LEU A 126 -16.22 -17.20 5.67
N ILE A 127 -17.50 -17.33 5.31
CA ILE A 127 -17.93 -17.91 4.03
C ILE A 127 -17.42 -17.07 2.85
N MET A 128 -17.69 -15.77 2.86
CA MET A 128 -17.37 -14.87 1.74
C MET A 128 -15.85 -14.65 1.58
N HIS A 129 -15.10 -14.50 2.66
CA HIS A 129 -13.64 -14.40 2.59
C HIS A 129 -12.97 -15.72 2.26
N SER A 130 -13.45 -16.87 2.78
CA SER A 130 -12.91 -18.18 2.36
C SER A 130 -13.09 -18.42 0.87
N PHE A 131 -14.26 -18.03 0.31
CA PHE A 131 -14.53 -18.06 -1.13
C PHE A 131 -13.50 -17.26 -1.94
N LEU A 132 -12.83 -16.27 -1.34
CA LEU A 132 -11.80 -15.43 -1.96
C LEU A 132 -10.38 -15.74 -1.46
N LEU A 133 -10.20 -16.88 -0.79
CA LEU A 133 -8.93 -17.31 -0.19
C LEU A 133 -8.34 -16.31 0.82
N VAL A 134 -9.21 -15.62 1.55
CA VAL A 134 -8.83 -14.69 2.62
C VAL A 134 -9.13 -15.35 3.97
N PRO A 135 -8.16 -15.44 4.89
CA PRO A 135 -8.40 -15.97 6.23
C PRO A 135 -9.17 -14.94 7.08
N PHE A 136 -10.50 -15.03 7.09
CA PHE A 136 -11.41 -14.01 7.64
C PHE A 136 -11.04 -13.53 9.05
N HIS A 137 -10.86 -14.44 10.02
CA HIS A 137 -10.59 -14.02 11.39
C HIS A 137 -9.18 -13.49 11.57
N SER A 138 -8.21 -14.02 10.85
CA SER A 138 -6.85 -13.50 10.81
C SER A 138 -6.82 -12.07 10.31
N TRP A 139 -7.48 -11.84 9.17
CA TRP A 139 -7.53 -10.54 8.53
C TRP A 139 -8.37 -9.53 9.33
N ARG A 140 -9.56 -9.89 9.82
CA ARG A 140 -10.39 -8.94 10.60
C ARG A 140 -9.69 -8.46 11.88
N LEU A 141 -8.83 -9.30 12.48
CA LEU A 141 -8.12 -8.97 13.72
C LEU A 141 -6.97 -8.01 13.45
N SER A 142 -6.14 -8.28 12.44
CA SER A 142 -5.07 -7.36 12.01
C SER A 142 -5.64 -6.06 11.45
N HIS A 143 -6.75 -6.12 10.71
CA HIS A 143 -7.46 -4.95 10.21
C HIS A 143 -8.10 -4.13 11.34
N SER A 144 -8.64 -4.77 12.40
CA SER A 144 -9.07 -4.04 13.60
C SER A 144 -7.92 -3.31 14.30
N GLN A 145 -6.68 -3.83 14.22
CA GLN A 145 -5.51 -3.13 14.73
C GLN A 145 -5.15 -1.93 13.87
N HIS A 146 -5.22 -2.06 12.54
CA HIS A 146 -5.07 -0.95 11.60
C HIS A 146 -6.00 0.20 12.00
N HIS A 147 -7.32 -0.01 12.08
CA HIS A 147 -8.26 1.06 12.47
C HIS A 147 -7.97 1.71 13.82
N LYS A 148 -7.40 0.97 14.77
CA LYS A 148 -7.04 1.52 16.09
C LYS A 148 -5.76 2.33 16.08
N ALA A 149 -4.95 2.21 15.04
CA ALA A 149 -3.63 2.80 14.93
C ALA A 149 -3.38 3.53 13.61
N THR A 150 -4.39 3.71 12.75
CA THR A 150 -4.24 4.27 11.40
C THR A 150 -3.46 5.58 11.43
N GLY A 151 -2.50 5.72 10.52
CA GLY A 151 -1.66 6.92 10.40
C GLY A 151 -0.59 7.04 11.50
N ASN A 152 -0.45 6.07 12.41
CA ASN A 152 0.66 6.00 13.34
C ASN A 152 1.84 5.24 12.72
N LEU A 153 3.01 5.88 12.65
CA LEU A 153 4.19 5.31 11.97
C LEU A 153 4.76 4.04 12.63
N ASP A 154 4.49 3.83 13.92
CA ASP A 154 5.07 2.71 14.66
C ASP A 154 4.07 1.57 14.88
N ARG A 155 2.76 1.87 14.88
CA ARG A 155 1.71 0.94 15.32
C ARG A 155 0.69 0.55 14.25
N ASP A 156 0.64 1.26 13.14
CA ASP A 156 -0.27 0.92 12.05
C ASP A 156 0.14 -0.42 11.40
N THR A 157 -0.82 -1.22 10.99
CA THR A 157 -0.61 -2.56 10.41
C THR A 157 -0.85 -2.61 8.90
N ALA A 158 -1.13 -1.48 8.26
CA ALA A 158 -1.29 -1.41 6.80
C ALA A 158 -0.85 -0.07 6.21
N PHE A 159 -0.20 -0.12 5.05
CA PHE A 159 0.31 1.03 4.28
C PHE A 159 1.15 2.03 5.07
N VAL A 160 2.00 1.54 5.98
CA VAL A 160 2.91 2.39 6.75
C VAL A 160 4.01 2.91 5.82
N PRO A 161 4.13 4.23 5.60
CA PRO A 161 5.16 4.76 4.74
C PRO A 161 6.53 4.66 5.42
N HIS A 162 7.57 4.55 4.60
CA HIS A 162 8.94 4.63 5.09
C HIS A 162 9.27 6.05 5.53
N LYS A 163 10.02 6.17 6.63
CA LYS A 163 10.81 7.39 6.89
C LYS A 163 11.93 7.48 5.85
N ARG A 164 12.44 8.68 5.60
CA ARG A 164 13.50 8.90 4.58
C ARG A 164 14.66 7.91 4.67
N GLN A 165 15.21 7.70 5.87
CA GLN A 165 16.35 6.80 6.06
C GLN A 165 16.01 5.35 5.74
N ASP A 166 14.85 4.85 6.22
CA ASP A 166 14.37 3.50 5.89
C ASP A 166 14.19 3.32 4.39
N TRP A 167 13.63 4.34 3.71
CA TRP A 167 13.43 4.33 2.27
C TRP A 167 14.76 4.26 1.51
N LEU A 168 15.76 5.05 1.92
CA LEU A 168 17.10 5.01 1.33
C LEU A 168 17.77 3.65 1.51
N GLU A 169 17.67 3.04 2.69
CA GLU A 169 18.25 1.73 2.97
C GLU A 169 17.59 0.61 2.17
N SER A 170 16.28 0.68 1.99
CA SER A 170 15.51 -0.30 1.23
C SER A 170 15.77 -0.25 -0.28
N ASN A 171 15.95 0.95 -0.86
CA ASN A 171 16.16 1.11 -2.31
C ASN A 171 17.64 1.09 -2.73
N PHE A 172 18.55 1.60 -1.89
CA PHE A 172 19.98 1.76 -2.23
C PHE A 172 20.93 0.97 -1.32
N GLY A 173 20.38 0.19 -0.38
CA GLY A 173 21.12 -0.66 0.54
C GLY A 173 21.59 0.04 1.81
N ARG A 174 22.00 -0.74 2.82
CA ARG A 174 22.38 -0.27 4.17
C ARG A 174 23.53 0.75 4.25
N LYS A 175 24.27 0.94 3.16
CA LYS A 175 25.37 1.92 3.08
C LYS A 175 24.96 3.19 2.32
N ALA A 176 23.71 3.30 1.90
CA ALA A 176 23.16 4.49 1.28
C ALA A 176 23.35 5.68 2.21
N ARG A 177 23.85 6.79 1.65
CA ARG A 177 24.02 8.06 2.35
C ARG A 177 23.23 9.13 1.59
N GLU A 178 22.83 10.18 2.30
CA GLU A 178 22.02 11.29 1.80
C GLU A 178 22.58 11.96 0.53
N ASN A 179 23.89 11.87 0.30
CA ASN A 179 24.59 12.41 -0.86
C ASN A 179 24.69 11.45 -2.07
N MET A 180 24.23 10.19 -1.97
CA MET A 180 24.26 9.22 -3.08
C MET A 180 22.96 9.17 -3.90
N VAL A 181 22.00 10.04 -3.57
CA VAL A 181 20.63 10.03 -4.08
C VAL A 181 20.54 10.53 -5.53
N GLU A 182 21.48 11.35 -5.98
CA GLU A 182 21.44 12.03 -7.29
C GLU A 182 21.54 11.09 -8.51
N PHE A 183 22.23 9.95 -8.40
CA PHE A 183 22.32 8.99 -9.52
C PHE A 183 21.13 8.04 -9.59
N ALA A 184 20.53 7.74 -8.43
CA ALA A 184 19.30 6.98 -8.34
C ALA A 184 18.06 7.78 -8.75
N GLU A 185 18.10 9.11 -8.53
CA GLU A 185 17.07 10.07 -8.95
C GLU A 185 16.75 9.95 -10.46
N LEU A 186 17.71 9.55 -11.29
CA LEU A 186 17.54 9.38 -12.73
C LEU A 186 17.05 7.99 -13.17
N ALA A 187 17.26 6.95 -12.36
CA ALA A 187 16.95 5.56 -12.74
C ALA A 187 15.52 5.12 -12.36
N GLU A 188 15.01 5.58 -11.21
CA GLU A 188 13.68 5.24 -10.71
C GLU A 188 12.52 6.01 -11.37
N ASP A 189 12.79 7.19 -11.97
CA ASP A 189 11.78 7.96 -12.70
C ASP A 189 11.58 7.45 -14.14
N SER A 190 12.20 6.32 -14.51
CA SER A 190 11.92 5.69 -15.81
C SER A 190 10.48 5.14 -15.83
N PRO A 191 9.66 5.46 -16.85
CA PRO A 191 8.29 4.97 -16.95
C PRO A 191 8.19 3.45 -16.88
N ILE A 192 9.21 2.73 -17.37
CA ILE A 192 9.25 1.27 -17.37
C ILE A 192 9.44 0.71 -15.96
N ALA A 193 10.35 1.29 -15.16
CA ALA A 193 10.54 0.85 -13.78
C ALA A 193 9.30 1.13 -12.92
N ALA A 194 8.66 2.29 -13.10
CA ALA A 194 7.40 2.62 -12.43
C ALA A 194 6.29 1.61 -12.79
N LEU A 195 6.10 1.34 -14.09
CA LEU A 195 5.10 0.36 -14.55
C LEU A 195 5.37 -1.05 -14.04
N TRP A 196 6.65 -1.47 -13.99
CA TRP A 196 7.02 -2.77 -13.44
C TRP A 196 6.72 -2.87 -11.94
N HIS A 197 7.05 -1.82 -11.19
CA HIS A 197 6.72 -1.74 -9.77
C HIS A 197 5.20 -1.81 -9.56
N ASP A 198 4.41 -1.09 -10.35
CA ASP A 198 2.95 -1.11 -10.28
C ASP A 198 2.39 -2.49 -10.58
N PHE A 199 2.92 -3.16 -11.61
CA PHE A 199 2.52 -4.52 -11.94
C PHE A 199 2.79 -5.50 -10.80
N VAL A 200 3.99 -5.46 -10.22
CA VAL A 200 4.36 -6.31 -9.07
C VAL A 200 3.49 -5.98 -7.85
N HIS A 201 3.27 -4.69 -7.58
CA HIS A 201 2.45 -4.22 -6.46
C HIS A 201 1.00 -4.72 -6.60
N GLN A 202 0.39 -4.59 -7.78
CA GLN A 202 -0.99 -5.01 -8.00
C GLN A 202 -1.17 -6.53 -8.02
N LEU A 203 -0.18 -7.28 -8.52
CA LEU A 203 -0.27 -8.73 -8.61
C LEU A 203 0.07 -9.43 -7.29
N LEU A 204 1.10 -8.96 -6.59
CA LEU A 204 1.68 -9.64 -5.42
C LEU A 204 1.48 -8.89 -4.10
N GLY A 205 0.98 -7.65 -4.11
CA GLY A 205 0.80 -6.85 -2.91
C GLY A 205 -0.12 -7.51 -1.88
N TRP A 206 -1.28 -8.00 -2.32
CA TRP A 206 -2.24 -8.67 -1.43
C TRP A 206 -1.74 -10.01 -0.87
N PRO A 207 -1.29 -10.98 -1.70
CA PRO A 207 -0.68 -12.20 -1.19
C PRO A 207 0.55 -11.93 -0.31
N GLY A 208 1.38 -10.96 -0.70
CA GLY A 208 2.56 -10.56 0.06
C GLY A 208 2.22 -9.96 1.42
N TYR A 209 1.14 -9.16 1.52
CA TYR A 209 0.62 -8.68 2.79
C TYR A 209 0.18 -9.84 3.69
N LEU A 210 -0.61 -10.78 3.17
CA LEU A 210 -1.10 -11.90 3.96
C LEU A 210 0.04 -12.82 4.44
N LEU A 211 1.02 -13.09 3.59
CA LEU A 211 2.10 -14.04 3.89
C LEU A 211 3.27 -13.42 4.66
N PHE A 212 3.58 -12.15 4.42
CA PHE A 212 4.83 -11.52 4.85
C PHE A 212 4.67 -10.13 5.47
N ASN A 213 3.45 -9.61 5.63
CA ASN A 213 3.18 -8.29 6.20
C ASN A 213 3.94 -7.14 5.51
N LEU A 214 4.00 -7.16 4.17
CA LEU A 214 4.84 -6.24 3.40
C LEU A 214 4.55 -4.74 3.60
N THR A 215 3.33 -4.37 3.99
CA THR A 215 2.88 -2.97 4.10
C THR A 215 2.61 -2.52 5.55
N GLY A 216 2.72 -3.39 6.54
CA GLY A 216 2.46 -3.05 7.94
C GLY A 216 3.71 -2.56 8.69
N GLN A 217 3.54 -2.23 9.97
CA GLN A 217 4.68 -1.92 10.86
C GLN A 217 5.73 -3.04 10.87
N LYS A 218 6.96 -2.66 11.20
CA LYS A 218 8.03 -3.59 11.53
C LYS A 218 7.86 -4.04 12.98
N TYR A 219 7.90 -5.35 13.20
CA TYR A 219 7.86 -5.93 14.54
C TYR A 219 9.27 -6.35 14.95
N ASP A 220 9.83 -5.72 15.98
CA ASP A 220 11.22 -5.87 16.42
C ASP A 220 11.67 -7.34 16.51
N GLY A 221 12.41 -7.79 15.50
CA GLY A 221 12.98 -9.13 15.42
C GLY A 221 12.02 -10.24 14.95
N ALA A 222 10.72 -9.99 14.80
CA ALA A 222 9.78 -10.98 14.29
C ALA A 222 9.93 -11.15 12.77
N LYS A 223 10.08 -12.40 12.32
CA LYS A 223 10.30 -12.75 10.91
C LYS A 223 9.62 -14.08 10.56
N GLY A 224 9.48 -14.32 9.26
CA GLY A 224 8.92 -15.57 8.74
C GLY A 224 7.46 -15.74 9.13
N MET A 225 7.10 -16.93 9.64
CA MET A 225 5.72 -17.26 9.95
C MET A 225 5.08 -16.34 11.01
N LYS A 226 5.87 -15.75 11.92
CA LYS A 226 5.33 -14.90 13.00
C LYS A 226 4.61 -13.65 12.51
N VAL A 227 4.89 -13.23 11.26
CA VAL A 227 4.27 -12.08 10.58
C VAL A 227 3.33 -12.51 9.45
N SER A 228 2.88 -13.76 9.45
CA SER A 228 1.90 -14.29 8.50
C SER A 228 0.49 -14.33 9.10
N HIS A 229 -0.51 -14.03 8.28
CA HIS A 229 -1.92 -14.12 8.66
C HIS A 229 -2.41 -15.58 8.79
N PHE A 230 -1.63 -16.55 8.31
CA PHE A 230 -1.93 -17.98 8.42
C PHE A 230 -1.24 -18.63 9.63
N TYR A 231 -0.60 -17.83 10.50
CA TYR A 231 0.15 -18.36 11.63
C TYR A 231 -0.66 -18.30 12.93
N PHE A 232 -0.89 -19.48 13.50
CA PHE A 232 -1.63 -19.68 14.75
C PHE A 232 -0.73 -20.07 15.94
N GLY A 233 0.56 -19.71 15.92
CA GLY A 233 1.45 -19.87 17.06
C GLY A 233 1.23 -18.81 18.15
N GLU A 234 1.54 -19.14 19.40
CA GLU A 234 1.41 -18.21 20.55
C GLU A 234 2.35 -17.01 20.47
N ASP A 235 3.40 -17.08 19.63
CA ASP A 235 4.36 -16.02 19.34
C ASP A 235 4.04 -15.25 18.04
N SER A 236 2.81 -15.37 17.53
CA SER A 236 2.29 -14.48 16.48
C SER A 236 2.29 -13.03 16.94
N VAL A 237 2.66 -12.10 16.05
CA VAL A 237 2.62 -10.66 16.34
C VAL A 237 1.21 -10.08 16.28
N PHE A 238 0.28 -10.77 15.60
CA PHE A 238 -1.06 -10.25 15.35
C PHE A 238 -2.10 -10.73 16.36
N TYR A 239 -1.92 -11.91 16.96
CA TYR A 239 -3.02 -12.62 17.63
C TYR A 239 -2.71 -12.94 19.08
N LYS A 240 -3.75 -12.85 19.91
CA LYS A 240 -3.69 -13.32 21.30
C LYS A 240 -3.96 -14.82 21.38
N LYS A 241 -3.48 -15.46 22.44
CA LYS A 241 -3.67 -16.91 22.68
C LYS A 241 -5.14 -17.37 22.60
N ASN A 242 -6.08 -16.57 23.09
CA ASN A 242 -7.50 -16.88 23.05
C ASN A 242 -8.16 -16.69 21.67
N GLU A 243 -7.45 -16.07 20.71
CA GLU A 243 -7.93 -15.83 19.35
C GLU A 243 -7.45 -16.93 18.38
N LEU A 244 -6.41 -17.69 18.73
CA LEU A 244 -5.81 -18.74 17.88
C LEU A 244 -6.81 -19.78 17.33
N PRO A 245 -7.84 -20.24 18.09
CA PRO A 245 -8.84 -21.14 17.51
C PRO A 245 -9.61 -20.56 16.32
N LEU A 246 -9.78 -19.23 16.27
CA LEU A 246 -10.43 -18.55 15.15
C LEU A 246 -9.52 -18.44 13.93
N ILE A 247 -8.20 -18.35 14.15
CA ILE A 247 -7.19 -18.37 13.09
C ILE A 247 -7.23 -19.72 12.38
N ILE A 248 -7.18 -20.81 13.16
CA ILE A 248 -7.32 -22.18 12.66
C ILE A 248 -8.63 -22.34 11.87
N LEU A 249 -9.75 -21.83 12.39
CA LEU A 249 -11.03 -21.89 11.68
C LEU A 249 -10.98 -21.17 10.32
N SER A 250 -10.26 -20.07 10.21
CA SER A 250 -10.10 -19.33 8.95
C SER A 250 -9.22 -20.08 7.97
N ASP A 251 -8.13 -20.68 8.46
CA ASP A 251 -7.23 -21.50 7.65
C ASP A 251 -7.95 -22.74 7.11
N ILE A 252 -8.82 -23.37 7.92
CA ILE A 252 -9.70 -24.45 7.47
C ILE A 252 -10.64 -23.95 6.37
N GLY A 253 -11.23 -22.77 6.52
CA GLY A 253 -12.07 -22.17 5.48
C GLY A 253 -11.35 -22.00 4.14
N VAL A 254 -10.13 -21.47 4.17
CA VAL A 254 -9.27 -21.34 2.98
C VAL A 254 -8.91 -22.71 2.40
N ALA A 255 -8.52 -23.68 3.25
CA ALA A 255 -8.18 -25.03 2.80
C ALA A 255 -9.37 -25.76 2.17
N VAL A 256 -10.57 -25.59 2.72
CA VAL A 256 -11.82 -26.12 2.15
C VAL A 256 -12.07 -25.50 0.78
N MET A 257 -11.93 -24.17 0.63
CA MET A 257 -12.09 -23.52 -0.67
C MET A 257 -11.06 -24.03 -1.69
N CYS A 258 -9.79 -24.18 -1.30
CA CYS A 258 -8.76 -24.80 -2.16
C CYS A 258 -9.15 -26.22 -2.59
N GLY A 259 -9.69 -27.03 -1.68
CA GLY A 259 -10.22 -28.36 -1.99
C GLY A 259 -11.40 -28.32 -2.97
N LEU A 260 -12.33 -27.39 -2.79
CA LEU A 260 -13.46 -27.18 -3.71
C LEU A 260 -12.99 -26.76 -5.10
N LEU A 261 -12.01 -25.86 -5.19
CA LEU A 261 -11.41 -25.45 -6.47
C LEU A 261 -10.69 -26.61 -7.16
N TYR A 262 -9.98 -27.44 -6.41
CA TYR A 262 -9.34 -28.65 -6.93
C TYR A 262 -10.37 -29.64 -7.49
N ILE A 263 -11.42 -29.95 -6.73
CA ILE A 263 -12.51 -30.84 -7.16
C ILE A 263 -13.22 -30.26 -8.39
N ALA A 264 -13.49 -28.96 -8.41
CA ALA A 264 -14.07 -28.27 -9.57
C ALA A 264 -13.14 -28.37 -10.78
N GLY A 265 -11.83 -28.25 -10.60
CA GLY A 265 -10.84 -28.41 -11.66
C GLY A 265 -10.82 -29.81 -12.25
N GLN A 266 -10.95 -30.85 -11.42
CA GLN A 266 -11.07 -32.24 -11.87
C GLN A 266 -12.40 -32.51 -12.59
N THR A 267 -13.47 -31.84 -12.19
CA THR A 267 -14.83 -32.08 -12.71
C THR A 267 -15.12 -31.29 -13.99
N PHE A 268 -14.72 -30.02 -14.04
CA PHE A 268 -15.05 -29.08 -15.11
C PHE A 268 -13.84 -28.66 -15.95
N GLY A 269 -12.64 -29.12 -15.60
CA GLY A 269 -11.38 -28.75 -16.23
C GLY A 269 -10.72 -27.55 -15.54
N SER A 270 -9.45 -27.68 -15.18
CA SER A 270 -8.70 -26.65 -14.44
C SER A 270 -8.66 -25.31 -15.17
N PHE A 271 -8.55 -25.31 -16.50
CA PHE A 271 -8.57 -24.07 -17.28
C PHE A 271 -9.90 -23.31 -17.13
N ASN A 272 -11.03 -24.02 -17.09
CA ASN A 272 -12.35 -23.39 -16.91
C ASN A 272 -12.47 -22.78 -15.51
N VAL A 273 -11.97 -23.46 -14.47
CA VAL A 273 -11.96 -22.92 -13.10
C VAL A 273 -11.06 -21.68 -13.00
N ILE A 274 -9.87 -21.72 -13.62
CA ILE A 274 -8.97 -20.57 -13.69
C ILE A 274 -9.68 -19.39 -14.37
N MET A 275 -10.32 -19.61 -15.53
CA MET A 275 -10.99 -18.52 -16.25
C MET A 275 -12.23 -17.99 -15.50
N LEU A 276 -13.04 -18.87 -14.92
CA LEU A 276 -14.32 -18.51 -14.30
C LEU A 276 -14.20 -17.98 -12.87
N TRP A 277 -13.20 -18.42 -12.11
CA TRP A 277 -12.99 -18.00 -10.72
C TRP A 277 -11.60 -17.40 -10.50
N GLY A 278 -10.54 -18.01 -11.04
CA GLY A 278 -9.15 -17.57 -10.82
C GLY A 278 -8.83 -16.18 -11.37
N VAL A 279 -9.24 -15.88 -12.60
CA VAL A 279 -9.05 -14.56 -13.23
C VAL A 279 -9.85 -13.47 -12.49
N PRO A 280 -11.15 -13.66 -12.18
CA PRO A 280 -11.87 -12.74 -11.29
C PRO A 280 -11.21 -12.56 -9.91
N TRP A 281 -10.68 -13.62 -9.31
CA TRP A 281 -9.95 -13.55 -8.04
C TRP A 281 -8.67 -12.70 -8.14
N LEU A 282 -7.92 -12.77 -9.25
CA LEU A 282 -6.77 -11.89 -9.47
C LEU A 282 -7.18 -10.41 -9.55
N TRP A 283 -8.36 -10.11 -10.10
CA TRP A 283 -8.91 -8.75 -10.09
C TRP A 283 -9.24 -8.26 -8.68
N VAL A 284 -9.70 -9.15 -7.78
CA VAL A 284 -9.90 -8.81 -6.36
C VAL A 284 -8.59 -8.36 -5.72
N ASN A 285 -7.49 -9.10 -5.96
CA ASN A 285 -6.18 -8.74 -5.43
C ASN A 285 -5.75 -7.35 -5.90
N ASN A 286 -5.90 -7.06 -7.19
CA ASN A 286 -5.66 -5.73 -7.76
C ASN A 286 -6.54 -4.66 -7.10
N TRP A 287 -7.86 -4.89 -7.02
CA TRP A 287 -8.76 -3.88 -6.49
C TRP A 287 -8.51 -3.58 -5.01
N ILE A 288 -8.30 -4.61 -4.17
CA ILE A 288 -8.00 -4.40 -2.76
C ILE A 288 -6.74 -3.55 -2.60
N VAL A 289 -5.66 -3.90 -3.29
CA VAL A 289 -4.39 -3.16 -3.22
C VAL A 289 -4.57 -1.73 -3.71
N ALA A 290 -5.17 -1.52 -4.88
CA ALA A 290 -5.35 -0.19 -5.45
C ALA A 290 -6.25 0.72 -4.59
N ILE A 291 -7.38 0.19 -4.11
CA ILE A 291 -8.35 0.92 -3.30
C ILE A 291 -7.71 1.34 -1.97
N THR A 292 -7.17 0.37 -1.23
CA THR A 292 -6.55 0.65 0.08
C THR A 292 -5.34 1.56 -0.04
N PHE A 293 -4.49 1.39 -1.07
CA PHE A 293 -3.39 2.31 -1.34
C PHE A 293 -3.89 3.75 -1.51
N LEU A 294 -4.89 3.98 -2.37
CA LEU A 294 -5.36 5.34 -2.67
C LEU A 294 -6.14 6.02 -1.54
N GLN A 295 -6.73 5.21 -0.68
CA GLN A 295 -7.44 5.61 0.52
C GLN A 295 -6.50 6.06 1.65
N HIS A 296 -5.28 5.50 1.68
CA HIS A 296 -4.28 5.73 2.73
C HIS A 296 -3.04 6.50 2.26
N THR A 297 -2.85 6.66 0.95
CA THR A 297 -1.69 7.32 0.36
C THR A 297 -2.15 8.49 -0.51
N ASP A 298 -1.84 9.70 -0.05
CA ASP A 298 -1.99 10.93 -0.80
C ASP A 298 -1.01 11.98 -0.30
N GLY A 299 -0.55 12.86 -1.19
CA GLY A 299 0.36 13.95 -0.84
C GLY A 299 -0.18 14.89 0.24
N SER A 300 -1.51 14.96 0.42
CA SER A 300 -2.17 15.76 1.45
C SER A 300 -2.34 15.04 2.80
N MET A 301 -2.00 13.74 2.91
CA MET A 301 -2.23 12.96 4.14
C MET A 301 -1.07 13.07 5.13
N PRO A 302 -1.37 13.37 6.41
CA PRO A 302 -0.39 13.35 7.48
C PRO A 302 -0.14 11.94 8.01
N HIS A 303 1.02 11.75 8.61
CA HIS A 303 1.35 10.61 9.47
C HIS A 303 1.91 11.12 10.79
N TYR A 304 1.79 10.31 11.84
CA TYR A 304 2.11 10.77 13.20
C TYR A 304 2.99 9.77 13.95
N ASP A 305 3.87 10.30 14.79
CA ASP A 305 4.50 9.50 15.84
C ASP A 305 3.59 9.35 17.07
N ASN A 306 4.06 8.62 18.08
CA ASN A 306 3.29 8.38 19.30
C ASN A 306 3.05 9.61 20.17
N SER A 307 3.82 10.69 20.01
CA SER A 307 3.66 11.91 20.81
C SER A 307 2.49 12.77 20.34
N THR A 308 2.23 12.76 19.03
CA THR A 308 1.20 13.60 18.40
C THR A 308 -0.03 12.81 17.98
N TRP A 309 0.08 11.50 17.81
CA TRP A 309 -1.04 10.66 17.40
C TRP A 309 -2.15 10.60 18.48
N ASN A 310 -3.39 10.72 18.03
CA ASN A 310 -4.58 10.26 18.75
C ASN A 310 -5.55 9.62 17.74
N PHE A 311 -6.59 8.94 18.24
CA PHE A 311 -7.50 8.20 17.37
C PHE A 311 -8.18 9.11 16.32
N ALA A 312 -8.65 10.30 16.70
CA ALA A 312 -9.31 11.21 15.76
C ALA A 312 -8.37 11.63 14.63
N ARG A 313 -7.14 12.05 14.96
CA ARG A 313 -6.12 12.43 13.98
C ARG A 313 -5.77 11.28 13.04
N GLY A 314 -5.56 10.09 13.60
CA GLY A 314 -5.23 8.90 12.84
C GLY A 314 -6.35 8.43 11.92
N ALA A 315 -7.58 8.33 12.42
CA ALA A 315 -8.74 7.92 11.63
C ALA A 315 -9.03 8.89 10.46
N THR A 316 -8.64 10.17 10.60
CA THR A 316 -8.79 11.19 9.55
C THR A 316 -7.58 11.33 8.63
N ALA A 317 -6.53 10.54 8.84
CA ALA A 317 -5.40 10.43 7.90
C ALA A 317 -5.75 9.50 6.71
N THR A 318 -6.93 9.72 6.14
CA THR A 318 -7.50 8.96 5.03
C THR A 318 -8.25 9.90 4.09
N ILE A 319 -8.47 9.46 2.86
CA ILE A 319 -9.07 10.28 1.80
C ILE A 319 -10.11 9.49 1.03
N ASP A 320 -11.25 10.13 0.73
CA ASP A 320 -12.25 9.57 -0.18
C ASP A 320 -11.84 9.77 -1.64
N ARG A 321 -12.15 8.79 -2.50
CA ARG A 321 -11.99 8.91 -3.96
C ARG A 321 -13.30 8.61 -4.67
N ASP A 322 -13.32 8.84 -5.97
CA ASP A 322 -14.46 8.47 -6.83
C ASP A 322 -14.04 7.43 -7.89
N LEU A 323 -14.81 6.34 -7.99
CA LEU A 323 -14.73 5.35 -9.09
C LEU A 323 -16.08 5.23 -9.83
N GLY A 324 -16.98 6.21 -9.63
CA GLY A 324 -18.27 6.29 -10.27
C GLY A 324 -19.13 5.05 -10.03
N PHE A 325 -19.73 4.53 -11.11
CA PHE A 325 -20.65 3.39 -11.07
C PHE A 325 -20.09 2.16 -10.35
N LEU A 326 -18.80 1.88 -10.52
CA LEU A 326 -18.19 0.71 -9.88
C LEU A 326 -18.22 0.86 -8.36
N ASP A 327 -17.96 2.04 -7.82
CA ASP A 327 -17.95 2.24 -6.38
C ASP A 327 -19.35 2.12 -5.78
N TRP A 328 -20.26 3.02 -6.16
CA TRP A 328 -21.56 3.11 -5.50
C TRP A 328 -22.44 1.87 -5.72
N HIS A 329 -22.26 1.14 -6.83
CA HIS A 329 -23.08 -0.05 -7.13
C HIS A 329 -22.42 -1.36 -6.71
N LEU A 330 -21.17 -1.58 -7.11
CA LEU A 330 -20.48 -2.87 -6.96
C LEU A 330 -19.58 -2.92 -5.72
N PHE A 331 -18.89 -1.83 -5.38
CA PHE A 331 -17.99 -1.77 -4.22
C PHE A 331 -18.64 -1.17 -2.98
N HIS A 332 -19.97 -1.01 -3.01
CA HIS A 332 -20.74 -0.62 -1.85
C HIS A 332 -20.31 0.74 -1.27
N ASP A 333 -19.88 1.67 -2.12
CA ASP A 333 -19.52 3.06 -1.78
C ASP A 333 -18.33 3.19 -0.80
N ILE A 334 -17.51 2.15 -0.67
CA ILE A 334 -16.38 2.15 0.28
C ILE A 334 -15.29 3.14 -0.13
N ILE A 335 -15.14 3.43 -1.43
CA ILE A 335 -14.11 4.34 -1.92
C ILE A 335 -14.51 5.79 -1.61
N GLY A 336 -15.79 6.12 -1.83
CA GLY A 336 -16.36 7.45 -1.61
C GLY A 336 -16.71 7.77 -0.14
N THR A 337 -16.64 6.80 0.76
CA THR A 337 -16.99 6.97 2.18
C THR A 337 -15.94 6.44 3.16
N HIS A 338 -14.70 6.30 2.71
CA HIS A 338 -13.63 5.70 3.49
C HIS A 338 -13.28 6.48 4.76
N VAL A 339 -13.34 7.81 4.71
CA VAL A 339 -13.13 8.66 5.90
C VAL A 339 -14.19 8.35 6.97
N CYS A 340 -15.45 8.20 6.57
CA CYS A 340 -16.53 7.78 7.47
C CYS A 340 -16.26 6.39 8.04
N HIS A 341 -15.83 5.47 7.18
CA HIS A 341 -15.48 4.11 7.56
C HIS A 341 -14.35 4.08 8.60
N HIS A 342 -13.31 4.88 8.49
CA HIS A 342 -12.24 4.93 9.50
C HIS A 342 -12.68 5.52 10.83
N LEU A 343 -13.44 6.61 10.77
CA LEU A 343 -13.99 7.25 11.98
C LEU A 343 -14.95 6.32 12.72
N ILE A 344 -15.86 5.67 12.00
CA ILE A 344 -16.91 4.83 12.57
C ILE A 344 -17.23 3.65 11.63
N SER A 345 -16.36 2.65 11.62
CA SER A 345 -16.48 1.45 10.77
C SER A 345 -17.70 0.56 11.07
N THR A 346 -18.47 0.86 12.12
CA THR A 346 -19.70 0.12 12.47
C THR A 346 -20.96 0.66 11.78
N ILE A 347 -20.86 1.80 11.08
CA ILE A 347 -21.96 2.31 10.25
C ILE A 347 -22.04 1.42 9.00
N PRO A 348 -23.21 0.83 8.68
CA PRO A 348 -23.37 0.05 7.46
C PRO A 348 -23.12 0.92 6.23
N PHE A 349 -22.44 0.37 5.23
CA PHE A 349 -22.13 1.07 3.97
C PHE A 349 -23.32 1.82 3.33
N TYR A 350 -24.54 1.26 3.37
CA TYR A 350 -25.74 1.91 2.81
C TYR A 350 -26.26 3.11 3.64
N HIS A 351 -25.60 3.43 4.74
CA HIS A 351 -25.78 4.67 5.53
C HIS A 351 -24.51 5.52 5.56
N ALA A 352 -23.38 5.04 5.05
CA ALA A 352 -22.10 5.73 5.10
C ALA A 352 -22.11 7.04 4.29
N GLY A 353 -22.78 7.07 3.13
CA GLY A 353 -22.93 8.29 2.34
C GLY A 353 -23.68 9.40 3.09
N GLU A 354 -24.76 9.05 3.79
CA GLU A 354 -25.50 10.01 4.64
C GLU A 354 -24.64 10.47 5.82
N ALA A 355 -24.03 9.53 6.56
CA ALA A 355 -23.16 9.85 7.69
C ALA A 355 -22.00 10.77 7.28
N SER A 356 -21.41 10.56 6.10
CA SER A 356 -20.32 11.37 5.55
C SER A 356 -20.72 12.84 5.39
N ILE A 357 -21.97 13.15 5.05
CA ILE A 357 -22.47 14.54 4.96
C ILE A 357 -22.38 15.24 6.33
N HIS A 358 -22.71 14.52 7.39
CA HIS A 358 -22.66 15.04 8.77
C HIS A 358 -21.22 15.16 9.27
N ILE A 359 -20.39 14.18 8.96
CA ILE A 359 -18.95 14.17 9.29
C ILE A 359 -18.23 15.36 8.63
N LYS A 360 -18.49 15.60 7.33
CA LYS A 360 -17.93 16.74 6.57
C LYS A 360 -18.18 18.09 7.26
N ARG A 361 -19.36 18.28 7.87
CA ARG A 361 -19.71 19.51 8.58
C ARG A 361 -18.88 19.73 9.85
N VAL A 362 -18.53 18.66 10.55
CA VAL A 362 -17.71 18.73 11.78
C VAL A 362 -16.24 18.87 11.44
N MET A 363 -15.75 18.10 10.48
CA MET A 363 -14.32 18.09 10.10
C MET A 363 -13.90 19.35 9.34
N GLY A 364 -14.83 19.98 8.60
CA GLY A 364 -14.55 21.18 7.82
C GLY A 364 -13.36 20.97 6.88
N PRO A 365 -12.33 21.85 6.90
CA PRO A 365 -11.14 21.75 6.04
C PRO A 365 -10.31 20.47 6.20
N HIS A 366 -10.45 19.75 7.31
CA HIS A 366 -9.74 18.50 7.55
C HIS A 366 -10.36 17.30 6.84
N TYR A 367 -11.59 17.43 6.31
CA TYR A 367 -12.16 16.38 5.47
C TYR A 367 -11.47 16.37 4.12
N LYS A 368 -10.91 15.23 3.72
CA LYS A 368 -10.15 15.09 2.48
C LYS A 368 -10.88 14.17 1.52
N ALA A 369 -11.08 14.67 0.31
CA ALA A 369 -11.65 13.94 -0.81
C ALA A 369 -11.01 14.43 -2.11
N ASP A 370 -10.75 13.52 -3.04
CA ASP A 370 -10.35 13.81 -4.40
C ASP A 370 -11.30 13.08 -5.35
N LEU A 371 -12.28 13.83 -5.84
CA LEU A 371 -13.35 13.33 -6.71
C LEU A 371 -13.14 13.75 -8.17
N GLU A 372 -12.14 14.57 -8.44
CA GLU A 372 -11.86 15.12 -9.77
C GLU A 372 -10.79 14.31 -10.50
N THR A 373 -9.81 13.77 -9.78
CA THR A 373 -8.75 12.97 -10.38
C THR A 373 -9.25 11.56 -10.67
N PRO A 374 -9.17 11.07 -11.93
CA PRO A 374 -9.55 9.69 -12.24
C PRO A 374 -8.75 8.71 -11.40
N PHE A 375 -9.40 7.65 -10.90
CA PHE A 375 -8.82 6.69 -9.95
C PHE A 375 -7.42 6.20 -10.33
N TRP A 376 -7.23 5.73 -11.57
CA TRP A 376 -5.92 5.25 -12.02
C TRP A 376 -4.90 6.38 -12.21
N THR A 377 -5.34 7.58 -12.58
CA THR A 377 -4.46 8.75 -12.61
C THR A 377 -3.97 9.11 -11.21
N ALA A 378 -4.85 9.09 -10.20
CA ALA A 378 -4.48 9.27 -8.80
C ALA A 378 -3.51 8.18 -8.35
N PHE A 379 -3.75 6.91 -8.75
CA PHE A 379 -2.89 5.77 -8.42
C PHE A 379 -1.46 6.02 -8.89
N PHE A 380 -1.27 6.29 -10.18
CA PHE A 380 0.05 6.53 -10.76
C PHE A 380 0.71 7.80 -10.21
N LYS A 381 -0.08 8.87 -9.97
CA LYS A 381 0.42 10.11 -9.35
C LYS A 381 0.99 9.82 -7.96
N ASN A 382 0.20 9.18 -7.10
CA ASN A 382 0.57 8.96 -5.71
C ASN A 382 1.71 7.96 -5.58
N GLN A 383 1.73 6.89 -6.39
CA GLN A 383 2.86 5.96 -6.43
C GLN A 383 4.18 6.67 -6.73
N ARG A 384 4.13 7.65 -7.63
CA ARG A 384 5.30 8.36 -8.10
C ARG A 384 5.73 9.52 -7.18
N ALA A 385 4.81 10.08 -6.40
CA ALA A 385 5.03 11.27 -5.58
C ALA A 385 5.20 10.96 -4.08
N CYS A 386 4.45 9.99 -3.56
CA CYS A 386 4.47 9.62 -2.13
C CYS A 386 5.55 8.57 -1.85
N LYS A 387 6.83 8.98 -1.79
CA LYS A 387 7.97 8.04 -1.66
C LYS A 387 8.33 7.69 -0.22
N PHE A 388 8.42 8.71 0.62
CA PHE A 388 8.71 8.58 2.04
C PHE A 388 8.05 9.74 2.79
N VAL A 389 8.07 9.66 4.11
CA VAL A 389 7.60 10.74 4.97
C VAL A 389 8.73 11.32 5.84
N GLU A 390 8.66 12.61 6.10
CA GLU A 390 9.52 13.33 7.04
C GLU A 390 8.79 14.56 7.58
N GLU A 391 9.32 15.16 8.65
CA GLU A 391 8.78 16.41 9.17
C GLU A 391 9.11 17.58 8.22
N THR A 392 8.31 18.63 8.26
CA THR A 392 8.63 19.84 7.47
C THR A 392 9.88 20.51 8.03
N GLU A 393 10.75 21.04 7.16
CA GLU A 393 11.94 21.78 7.59
C GLU A 393 11.55 22.94 8.53
N GLY A 394 12.18 23.01 9.70
CA GLY A 394 11.84 23.95 10.76
C GLY A 394 10.67 23.54 11.66
N GLN A 395 10.10 22.34 11.49
CA GLN A 395 9.06 21.74 12.32
C GLN A 395 9.48 20.38 12.91
N GLU A 396 10.79 20.21 13.14
CA GLU A 396 11.33 18.96 13.69
C GLU A 396 10.90 18.75 15.15
N GLY A 397 10.59 17.49 15.49
CA GLY A 397 10.15 17.09 16.82
C GLY A 397 8.67 17.40 17.13
N THR A 398 7.89 17.80 16.14
CA THR A 398 6.44 18.01 16.27
C THR A 398 5.65 16.71 16.14
N GLY A 399 6.27 15.67 15.59
CA GLY A 399 5.65 14.37 15.40
C GLY A 399 4.66 14.33 14.24
N VAL A 400 4.68 15.33 13.34
CA VAL A 400 3.83 15.41 12.13
C VAL A 400 4.69 15.20 10.89
N TYR A 401 4.45 14.07 10.22
CA TYR A 401 5.18 13.61 9.06
C TYR A 401 4.33 13.73 7.81
N MET A 402 4.91 14.24 6.73
CA MET A 402 4.24 14.45 5.45
C MET A 402 5.02 13.78 4.33
N PHE A 403 4.31 13.37 3.28
CA PHE A 403 4.96 12.77 2.11
C PHE A 403 5.92 13.74 1.44
N ARG A 404 7.04 13.18 0.95
CA ARG A 404 8.09 13.88 0.23
C ARG A 404 8.59 13.05 -0.94
N ASN A 405 9.24 13.76 -1.86
CA ASN A 405 9.77 13.21 -3.08
C ASN A 405 11.18 13.78 -3.35
N LEU A 406 12.17 12.90 -3.52
CA LEU A 406 13.55 13.32 -3.79
C LEU A 406 13.76 13.76 -5.25
N PHE A 407 12.89 13.34 -6.18
CA PHE A 407 12.99 13.69 -7.60
C PHE A 407 12.68 15.16 -7.89
N ASN A 408 12.25 15.94 -6.89
CA ASN A 408 12.04 17.40 -6.97
C ASN A 408 11.20 17.80 -8.19
N ARG A 409 9.93 17.39 -8.18
CA ARG A 409 8.98 17.78 -9.22
C ARG A 409 8.44 19.17 -8.96
N GLU A 410 8.11 19.85 -10.04
CA GLU A 410 7.57 21.20 -9.99
C GLU A 410 6.25 21.23 -9.20
N GLY A 411 6.15 22.15 -8.24
CA GLY A 411 4.98 22.29 -7.37
C GLY A 411 4.96 21.38 -6.13
N GLU A 412 5.90 20.43 -6.00
CA GLU A 412 6.00 19.59 -4.80
C GLU A 412 6.88 20.23 -3.71
N SER A 413 6.46 20.07 -2.45
CA SER A 413 7.25 20.46 -1.27
C SER A 413 8.57 19.72 -1.26
N GLN A 414 9.65 20.49 -1.09
CA GLN A 414 10.99 19.95 -1.10
C GLN A 414 11.26 19.11 0.15
N PRO A 415 12.02 18.02 0.01
CA PRO A 415 12.53 17.31 1.16
C PRO A 415 13.56 18.15 1.91
N GLN A 416 13.75 17.88 3.20
CA GLN A 416 14.72 18.56 4.07
C GLN A 416 16.12 18.53 3.45
N ASN A 417 16.82 19.66 3.52
CA ASN A 417 18.18 19.78 3.01
C ASN A 417 19.24 19.28 4.01
N LEU A 418 19.27 17.97 4.23
CA LEU A 418 20.19 17.34 5.19
C LEU A 418 21.66 17.39 4.74
N ALA A 419 21.92 17.47 3.43
CA ALA A 419 23.26 17.55 2.85
C ALA A 419 23.81 18.99 2.75
N GLY A 420 23.02 20.02 3.09
CA GLY A 420 23.40 21.43 2.93
C GLY A 420 23.63 21.85 1.47
N ILE A 421 23.07 21.12 0.50
CA ILE A 421 23.21 21.39 -0.93
C ILE A 421 22.09 22.35 -1.32
N ASP A 422 22.43 23.57 -1.72
CA ASP A 422 21.45 24.55 -2.17
C ASP A 422 20.82 24.12 -3.51
N ARG A 423 19.65 23.50 -3.44
CA ARG A 423 18.87 23.04 -4.60
C ARG A 423 18.10 24.18 -5.28
N SER A 424 18.10 25.41 -4.73
CA SER A 424 17.44 26.59 -5.32
C SER A 424 18.17 27.14 -6.54
N ALA A 425 19.43 26.74 -6.74
CA ALA A 425 20.26 27.15 -7.88
C ALA A 425 20.12 26.21 -9.09
N LYS A 426 18.90 25.76 -9.44
CA LYS A 426 18.64 25.19 -10.80
C LYS A 426 18.64 26.34 -11.81
N GLY A 427 19.81 26.88 -12.09
CA GLY A 427 19.95 28.05 -12.95
C GLY A 427 21.35 28.66 -13.05
N LYS A 428 22.41 27.84 -12.98
CA LYS A 428 23.72 28.14 -13.59
C LYS A 428 24.62 26.92 -13.39
N VAL A 429 24.81 26.14 -14.45
CA VAL A 429 25.99 25.30 -14.56
C VAL A 429 27.17 26.26 -14.63
N VAL A 430 27.79 26.56 -13.50
CA VAL A 430 29.14 27.10 -13.50
C VAL A 430 30.03 25.91 -13.74
N ASP A 431 30.62 25.90 -14.93
CA ASP A 431 31.52 24.88 -15.41
C ASP A 431 32.71 24.74 -14.44
N VAL A 432 32.68 23.72 -13.58
CA VAL A 432 33.78 23.40 -12.64
C VAL A 432 34.89 22.61 -13.35
N THR A 433 35.00 22.69 -14.68
CA THR A 433 36.12 22.07 -15.41
C THR A 433 37.39 22.90 -15.47
N GLU A 434 37.41 24.15 -14.98
CA GLU A 434 38.64 24.95 -14.92
C GLU A 434 39.43 24.84 -13.60
N GLY A 435 38.82 24.35 -12.52
CA GLY A 435 39.52 24.18 -11.22
C GLY A 435 40.30 22.86 -11.08
N LEU A 436 39.89 21.79 -11.78
CA LEU A 436 40.48 20.46 -11.63
C LEU A 436 41.65 20.16 -12.58
N LYS A 437 41.87 20.97 -13.63
CA LYS A 437 43.01 20.81 -14.55
C LYS A 437 44.34 21.33 -13.97
N ALA A 438 44.29 22.15 -12.92
CA ALA A 438 45.51 22.67 -12.27
C ALA A 438 46.07 21.76 -11.16
N ALA A 439 45.26 20.85 -10.60
CA ALA A 439 45.66 19.99 -9.48
C ALA A 439 46.13 18.57 -9.90
N THR A 440 45.91 18.16 -11.15
CA THR A 440 46.31 16.84 -11.67
C THR A 440 47.65 16.84 -12.43
N ALA A 441 48.25 18.02 -12.69
CA ALA A 441 49.54 18.12 -13.39
C ALA A 441 50.77 17.88 -12.49
N THR A 442 50.60 17.80 -11.17
CA THR A 442 51.73 17.69 -10.21
C THR A 442 51.89 16.30 -9.57
N ALA A 443 50.96 15.36 -9.78
CA ALA A 443 51.00 14.04 -9.14
C ALA A 443 51.48 12.89 -10.06
N THR A 444 51.63 13.11 -11.37
CA THR A 444 51.98 12.05 -12.34
C THR A 444 53.46 11.97 -12.69
N ALA A 445 54.34 12.63 -11.92
CA ALA A 445 55.80 12.63 -12.13
C ALA A 445 56.61 11.79 -11.13
N MET A 446 55.97 11.09 -10.18
CA MET A 446 56.65 10.28 -9.16
C MET A 446 56.01 8.90 -8.96
N SER A 447 56.02 8.01 -9.96
CA SER A 447 55.98 6.55 -9.67
C SER A 447 56.44 5.61 -10.79
N MET A 448 56.93 6.13 -11.94
CA MET A 448 57.41 5.29 -13.03
C MET A 448 58.94 5.17 -13.00
N ALA A 449 59.47 4.48 -11.98
CA ALA A 449 60.85 4.01 -11.97
C ALA A 449 61.03 2.83 -10.98
N SER A 450 60.76 1.61 -11.46
CA SER A 450 61.53 0.38 -11.19
C SER A 450 60.63 -0.86 -11.31
N ALA A 451 60.59 -1.41 -12.51
CA ALA A 451 60.14 -2.78 -12.72
C ALA A 451 61.08 -3.43 -13.73
N ARG A 452 62.20 -3.96 -13.25
CA ARG A 452 63.00 -4.97 -13.97
C ARG A 452 63.65 -5.96 -12.99
N HIS A 453 63.27 -7.22 -13.20
CA HIS A 453 64.03 -8.46 -13.06
C HIS A 453 64.25 -9.18 -11.71
N GLN A 454 63.90 -10.48 -11.81
CA GLN A 454 64.48 -11.71 -11.21
C GLN A 454 64.06 -12.05 -9.76
N ASP A 455 63.23 -13.07 -9.50
CA ASP A 455 63.35 -14.53 -9.75
C ASP A 455 64.27 -15.23 -8.74
N ALA A 456 63.69 -16.05 -7.83
CA ALA A 456 64.17 -17.38 -7.43
C ALA A 456 63.43 -18.01 -6.21
N ARG A 457 62.73 -19.11 -6.50
CA ARG A 457 62.83 -20.46 -5.88
C ARG A 457 62.16 -20.85 -4.54
N ARG A 458 61.52 -22.05 -4.66
CA ARG A 458 61.23 -23.18 -3.72
C ARG A 458 59.89 -23.11 -2.97
N ARG A 459 58.88 -23.95 -3.26
CA ARG A 459 58.70 -25.45 -3.32
C ARG A 459 58.18 -26.04 -1.99
N LEU A 460 57.03 -26.72 -2.07
CA LEU A 460 56.61 -28.05 -1.53
C LEU A 460 55.05 -28.13 -1.62
N SER A 461 54.42 -28.82 -2.59
CA SER A 461 54.03 -30.26 -2.68
C SER A 461 53.09 -30.73 -1.54
N GLN A 462 52.06 -31.57 -1.65
CA GLN A 462 51.57 -32.51 -2.68
C GLN A 462 50.25 -33.17 -2.15
N SER A 463 49.40 -33.68 -3.07
CA SER A 463 48.31 -34.69 -2.98
C SER A 463 47.02 -34.17 -3.66
N ALA A 464 46.51 -34.60 -4.83
CA ALA A 464 46.39 -35.89 -5.55
C ALA A 464 45.65 -36.95 -4.70
N GLN A 465 44.54 -37.61 -5.10
CA GLN A 465 44.07 -38.05 -6.43
C GLN A 465 42.69 -38.75 -6.31
N LEU A 466 42.01 -38.99 -7.45
CA LEU A 466 40.92 -39.97 -7.76
C LEU A 466 39.47 -39.58 -7.36
N SER A 467 38.49 -39.35 -8.26
CA SER A 467 37.92 -40.11 -9.41
C SER A 467 36.94 -41.24 -9.04
N ALA A 468 35.62 -40.97 -9.20
CA ALA A 468 34.57 -41.83 -9.79
C ALA A 468 33.20 -41.13 -9.59
N LYS A 469 32.50 -40.65 -10.65
CA LYS A 469 31.39 -41.33 -11.38
C LYS A 469 30.29 -41.85 -10.41
N LEU A 470 28.98 -41.55 -10.49
CA LEU A 470 28.03 -41.16 -11.55
C LEU A 470 26.69 -40.70 -10.84
N PRO A 471 25.70 -40.15 -11.57
CA PRO A 471 24.59 -39.34 -11.09
C PRO A 471 23.29 -40.13 -10.84
N LEU A 472 22.48 -39.65 -9.91
CA LEU A 472 21.07 -39.99 -9.62
C LEU A 472 20.59 -38.77 -8.80
N LEU A 473 19.56 -37.99 -9.13
CA LEU A 473 18.20 -38.35 -9.50
C LEU A 473 17.59 -37.19 -10.31
N ALA A 474 17.10 -37.52 -11.51
CA ALA A 474 15.92 -36.86 -12.05
C ALA A 474 14.71 -37.51 -11.37
N GLU A 475 13.75 -36.68 -10.97
CA GLU A 475 12.42 -37.07 -10.48
C GLU A 475 11.66 -37.89 -11.55
N PRO A 476 10.53 -38.53 -11.18
CA PRO A 476 9.32 -37.78 -10.85
C PRO A 476 8.89 -37.83 -9.37
#